data_AF-A0A502F9G7-F1
#
_entry.id   AF-A0A502F9G7-F1
#
_cell.length_a   1.000
_cell.length_b   1.000
_cell.length_c   1.000
_cell.angle_alpha   90.00
_cell.angle_beta   90.00
_cell.angle_gamma   90.00
#
_symmetry.space_group_name_H-M   'P 1'
#
loop_
_entity.id
_entity.type
_entity.pdbx_description
1 polymer ?
#
loop_
_entity_poly.entity_id
_entity_poly.type
_entity_poly.pdbx_seq_one_letter_code
_entity_poly.pdbx_strand_id
1 'polypeptide(L)'
;MSGGFAGDTLYLACTRPAMKRGVPMEGYYTNFFGSFFFGLVMSSPFYWLIFLLFHPIMRALANKNPNFFREWRMWLDTKARVIGPCLYALPPQNARKPEDMPSYV
;
A
#
# COMPACT_ATOMS: atom_id res chain seq x y z
N MET A 1 -7.73 34.72 -19.67
CA MET A 1 -6.88 33.57 -20.04
C MET A 1 -5.46 33.88 -19.58
N SER A 2 -5.18 33.72 -18.29
CA SER A 2 -3.83 33.61 -17.72
C SER A 2 -3.64 32.09 -17.48
N GLY A 3 -2.63 31.42 -18.00
CA GLY A 3 -1.22 31.78 -17.93
C GLY A 3 -0.58 31.07 -16.73
N GLY A 4 -0.74 29.74 -16.65
CA GLY A 4 -0.16 28.93 -15.59
C GLY A 4 -0.17 27.45 -15.99
N PHE A 5 1.00 26.93 -16.35
CA PHE A 5 1.27 25.51 -16.67
C PHE A 5 0.74 24.51 -15.62
N ALA A 6 0.38 24.98 -14.41
CA ALA A 6 -0.13 24.19 -13.31
C ALA A 6 -1.57 23.65 -13.51
N GLY A 7 -2.35 24.18 -14.45
CA GLY A 7 -3.77 23.82 -14.64
C GLY A 7 -4.12 23.12 -15.95
N ASP A 8 -3.16 22.96 -16.87
CA ASP A 8 -3.45 22.40 -18.19
C ASP A 8 -3.65 20.88 -18.09
N THR A 9 -4.80 20.41 -18.59
CA THR A 9 -5.23 19.00 -18.49
C THR A 9 -4.22 18.02 -19.10
N LEU A 10 -3.43 18.48 -20.07
CA LEU A 10 -2.33 17.76 -20.70
C LEU A 10 -1.19 17.47 -19.70
N TYR A 11 -0.74 18.47 -18.92
CA TYR A 11 0.31 18.27 -17.91
C TYR A 11 -0.18 17.42 -16.74
N LEU A 12 -1.46 17.55 -16.39
CA LEU A 12 -2.07 16.66 -15.41
C LEU A 12 -2.09 15.21 -15.92
N ALA A 13 -2.22 14.96 -17.23
CA ALA A 13 -2.20 13.61 -17.82
C ALA A 13 -0.82 12.94 -17.75
N CYS A 14 0.25 13.70 -17.96
CA CYS A 14 1.62 13.18 -17.92
C CYS A 14 2.08 12.76 -16.52
N THR A 15 1.42 13.23 -15.46
CA THR A 15 1.79 12.96 -14.06
C THR A 15 0.84 11.98 -13.36
N ARG A 16 -0.28 11.59 -13.99
CA ARG A 16 -1.17 10.55 -13.44
C ARG A 16 -0.46 9.21 -13.58
N PRO A 17 -0.49 8.35 -12.55
CA PRO A 17 -0.05 6.98 -12.72
C PRO A 17 -0.90 6.32 -13.81
N ALA A 18 -0.31 5.41 -14.59
CA ALA A 18 -1.05 4.65 -15.58
C ALA A 18 -2.24 3.94 -14.91
N MET A 19 -3.46 4.15 -15.41
CA MET A 19 -4.68 3.56 -14.87
C MET A 19 -5.33 2.63 -15.88
N LYS A 20 -5.81 1.48 -15.43
CA LYS A 20 -6.60 0.52 -16.22
C LYS A 20 -7.93 0.27 -15.50
N ARG A 21 -9.04 0.46 -16.22
CA ARG A 21 -10.42 0.37 -15.69
C ARG A 21 -10.67 1.22 -14.43
N GLY A 22 -9.99 2.36 -14.31
CA GLY A 22 -10.15 3.29 -13.18
C GLY A 22 -9.34 2.94 -11.93
N VAL A 23 -8.40 1.97 -12.01
CA VAL A 23 -7.44 1.65 -10.94
C VAL A 23 -6.02 1.83 -11.48
N PRO A 24 -5.06 2.33 -10.69
CA PRO A 24 -3.65 2.34 -11.05
C PRO A 24 -3.14 0.93 -11.39
N MET A 25 -2.22 0.83 -12.36
CA MET A 25 -1.69 -0.47 -12.82
C MET A 25 -1.13 -1.31 -11.66
N GLU A 26 -0.46 -0.70 -10.69
CA GLU A 26 0.05 -1.37 -9.48
C GLU A 26 -1.05 -2.11 -8.70
N GLY A 27 -2.19 -1.44 -8.47
CA GLY A 27 -3.33 -2.05 -7.76
C GLY A 27 -4.03 -3.12 -8.59
N TYR A 28 -4.15 -2.90 -9.91
CA TYR A 28 -4.74 -3.88 -10.82
C TYR A 28 -3.95 -5.19 -10.85
N TYR A 29 -2.61 -5.11 -10.94
CA TYR A 29 -1.75 -6.28 -10.93
C TYR A 29 -1.78 -7.00 -9.58
N THR A 30 -1.72 -6.26 -8.47
CA THR A 30 -1.79 -6.87 -7.14
C THR A 30 -3.08 -7.67 -6.94
N ASN A 31 -4.22 -7.12 -7.37
CA ASN A 31 -5.49 -7.85 -7.29
C ASN A 31 -5.53 -9.07 -8.23
N PHE A 32 -5.06 -8.90 -9.46
CA PHE A 32 -5.08 -9.97 -10.46
C PHE A 32 -4.20 -11.14 -10.03
N PHE A 33 -2.95 -10.89 -9.66
CA PHE A 33 -2.04 -11.92 -9.17
C PHE A 33 -2.51 -12.50 -7.83
N GLY A 34 -2.99 -11.66 -6.90
CA GLY A 34 -3.49 -12.11 -5.61
C GLY A 34 -4.68 -13.08 -5.75
N SER A 35 -5.69 -12.70 -6.53
CA SER A 35 -6.85 -13.57 -6.81
C SER A 35 -6.48 -14.83 -7.60
N PHE A 36 -5.53 -14.72 -8.53
CA PHE A 36 -5.02 -15.86 -9.29
C PHE A 36 -4.37 -16.91 -8.37
N PHE A 37 -3.39 -16.50 -7.55
CA PHE A 37 -2.74 -17.38 -6.59
C PHE A 37 -3.72 -17.93 -5.55
N PHE A 38 -4.67 -17.11 -5.09
CA PHE A 38 -5.68 -17.54 -4.14
C PHE A 38 -6.55 -18.68 -4.69
N GLY A 39 -6.97 -18.59 -5.96
CA GLY A 39 -7.72 -19.68 -6.59
C GLY A 39 -6.88 -20.92 -6.87
N LEU A 40 -5.57 -20.78 -7.11
CA LEU A 40 -4.67 -21.93 -7.22
C LEU A 40 -4.55 -22.68 -5.88
N VAL A 41 -4.34 -21.96 -4.79
CA VAL A 41 -4.19 -22.56 -3.45
C VAL A 41 -5.46 -23.32 -3.03
N MET A 42 -6.63 -22.79 -3.36
CA MET A 42 -7.89 -23.39 -2.94
C MET A 42 -8.51 -24.38 -3.95
N SER A 43 -7.83 -24.61 -5.08
CA SER A 43 -8.18 -25.61 -6.12
C SER A 43 -9.62 -25.53 -6.63
N SER A 44 -10.27 -24.37 -6.52
CA SER A 44 -11.66 -24.16 -6.93
C SER A 44 -11.79 -22.87 -7.75
N PRO A 45 -12.42 -22.91 -8.94
CA PRO A 45 -12.57 -21.76 -9.82
C PRO A 45 -13.39 -20.60 -9.21
N PHE A 46 -14.27 -20.91 -8.25
CA PHE A 46 -15.14 -19.91 -7.61
C PHE A 46 -14.35 -18.85 -6.86
N TYR A 47 -13.14 -19.17 -6.40
CA TYR A 47 -12.30 -18.22 -5.67
C TYR A 47 -11.75 -17.09 -6.55
N TRP A 48 -11.78 -17.21 -7.87
CA TRP A 48 -11.43 -16.10 -8.76
C TRP A 48 -12.50 -14.99 -8.79
N LEU A 49 -13.74 -15.28 -8.35
CA LEU A 49 -14.78 -14.24 -8.19
C LEU A 49 -14.40 -13.21 -7.11
N ILE A 50 -13.46 -13.55 -6.21
CA ILE A 50 -12.94 -12.60 -5.22
C ILE A 50 -12.34 -11.36 -5.90
N PHE A 51 -11.74 -11.52 -7.09
CA PHE A 51 -11.22 -10.40 -7.88
C PHE A 51 -12.30 -9.33 -8.12
N LEU A 52 -13.51 -9.77 -8.47
CA LEU A 52 -14.63 -8.90 -8.80
C LEU A 52 -15.15 -8.16 -7.56
N LEU A 53 -15.09 -8.79 -6.39
CA LEU A 53 -15.48 -8.17 -5.11
C LEU A 53 -14.47 -7.13 -4.65
N PHE A 54 -13.18 -7.40 -4.79
CA PHE A 54 -12.12 -6.51 -4.34
C PHE A 54 -11.83 -5.34 -5.30
N HIS A 55 -12.04 -5.53 -6.61
CA HIS A 55 -11.78 -4.50 -7.63
C HIS A 55 -12.54 -3.16 -7.41
N PRO A 56 -13.86 -3.13 -7.09
CA PRO A 56 -14.57 -1.88 -6.87
C PRO A 56 -14.07 -1.12 -5.64
N ILE A 57 -13.63 -1.84 -4.60
CA ILE A 57 -13.03 -1.23 -3.38
C ILE A 57 -11.74 -0.49 -3.77
N MET A 58 -10.89 -1.14 -4.56
CA MET A 58 -9.65 -0.52 -5.07
C MET A 58 -9.94 0.67 -5.99
N ARG A 59 -11.00 0.60 -6.80
CA ARG A 59 -11.43 1.72 -7.63
C ARG A 59 -11.91 2.90 -6.80
N ALA A 60 -12.70 2.66 -5.74
CA ALA A 60 -13.13 3.71 -4.83
C ALA A 60 -11.94 4.40 -4.14
N LEU A 61 -10.93 3.61 -3.75
CA LEU A 61 -9.72 4.13 -3.10
C LEU A 61 -8.83 4.93 -4.07
N ALA A 62 -8.65 4.42 -5.29
CA ALA A 62 -7.94 5.10 -6.37
C ALA A 62 -8.60 6.42 -6.80
N ASN A 63 -9.93 6.49 -6.77
CA ASN A 63 -10.66 7.72 -7.06
C ASN A 63 -10.43 8.80 -6.00
N LYS A 64 -10.24 8.43 -4.73
CA LYS A 64 -9.94 9.39 -3.65
C LYS A 64 -8.50 9.89 -3.71
N ASN A 65 -7.55 8.99 -3.95
CA ASN A 65 -6.14 9.35 -4.09
C ASN A 65 -5.50 8.48 -5.20
N PRO A 66 -5.18 9.06 -6.37
CA PRO A 66 -4.60 8.31 -7.48
C PRO A 66 -3.21 7.73 -7.15
N ASN A 67 -2.50 8.32 -6.19
CA ASN A 67 -1.17 7.89 -5.76
C ASN A 67 -1.19 6.91 -4.57
N PHE A 68 -2.37 6.47 -4.11
CA PHE A 68 -2.51 5.62 -2.92
C PHE A 68 -1.62 4.36 -2.98
N PHE A 69 -1.65 3.61 -4.09
CA PHE A 69 -0.88 2.36 -4.21
C PHE A 69 0.64 2.60 -4.22
N ARG A 70 1.07 3.72 -4.81
CA ARG A 70 2.48 4.11 -4.83
C ARG A 70 2.96 4.47 -3.43
N GLU A 71 2.17 5.25 -2.70
CA GLU A 71 2.42 5.60 -1.31
C GLU A 71 2.46 4.36 -0.41
N TRP A 72 1.50 3.44 -0.60
CA TRP A 72 1.47 2.18 0.12
C TRP A 72 2.71 1.32 -0.15
N ARG A 73 3.17 1.24 -1.41
CA ARG A 73 4.43 0.57 -1.77
C ARG A 73 5.64 1.23 -1.12
N MET A 74 5.73 2.56 -1.13
CA MET A 74 6.83 3.29 -0.47
C MET A 74 6.83 3.06 1.04
N TRP A 75 5.66 2.99 1.66
CA TRP A 75 5.52 2.67 3.07
C TRP A 75 5.97 1.23 3.36
N LEU A 76 5.59 0.27 2.53
CA LEU A 76 6.06 -1.13 2.66
C LEU A 76 7.59 -1.21 2.56
N ASP A 77 8.18 -0.48 1.61
CA ASP A 77 9.62 -0.55 1.38
C ASP A 77 10.44 0.10 2.51
N THR A 78 9.91 1.14 3.15
CA THR A 78 10.62 1.88 4.21
C THR A 78 10.25 1.39 5.60
N LYS A 79 8.96 1.46 5.95
CA LYS A 79 8.46 1.15 7.29
C LYS A 79 8.30 -0.34 7.50
N ALA A 80 7.73 -1.09 6.55
CA ALA A 80 7.48 -2.51 6.78
C ALA A 80 8.77 -3.34 6.91
N ARG A 81 9.85 -2.97 6.22
CA ARG A 81 11.18 -3.58 6.43
C ARG A 81 11.73 -3.37 7.84
N VAL A 82 11.35 -2.27 8.49
CA VAL A 82 11.87 -1.87 9.80
C VAL A 82 10.95 -2.33 10.96
N ILE A 83 9.72 -2.78 10.67
CA ILE A 83 8.76 -3.23 11.70
C ILE A 83 9.34 -4.36 12.56
N GLY A 84 10.07 -5.32 11.98
CA GLY A 84 10.67 -6.41 12.75
C GLY A 84 11.72 -5.94 13.77
N PRO A 85 12.93 -5.55 13.31
CA PRO A 85 14.02 -5.22 14.23
C PRO A 85 13.72 -3.98 15.09
N CYS A 86 12.94 -3.01 14.61
CA CYS A 86 12.65 -1.80 15.39
C CYS A 86 11.57 -2.04 16.46
N LEU A 87 10.55 -2.89 16.22
CA LEU A 87 9.56 -3.20 17.26
C LEU A 87 10.20 -3.88 18.48
N TYR A 88 11.18 -4.76 18.24
CA TYR A 88 11.93 -5.42 19.31
C TYR A 88 13.14 -4.60 19.82
N ALA A 89 13.66 -3.65 19.02
CA ALA A 89 14.74 -2.74 19.45
C ALA A 89 14.23 -1.44 20.11
N LEU A 90 12.95 -1.11 19.97
CA LEU A 90 12.32 -0.04 20.73
C LEU A 90 12.45 -0.39 22.22
N PRO A 91 12.97 0.52 23.06
CA PRO A 91 12.94 0.30 24.49
C PRO A 91 11.50 0.06 24.91
N PRO A 92 11.24 -0.82 25.91
CA PRO A 92 9.89 -1.03 26.42
C PRO A 92 9.29 0.35 26.74
N GLN A 93 8.07 0.60 26.26
CA GLN A 93 7.37 1.87 26.51
C GLN A 93 7.10 2.10 28.01
N ASN A 94 7.20 1.04 28.81
CA ASN A 94 7.20 1.13 30.26
C ASN A 94 8.57 1.57 30.77
N ALA A 95 8.59 2.55 31.67
CA ALA A 95 9.80 2.94 32.37
C ALA A 95 10.42 1.71 33.05
N ARG A 96 11.70 1.42 32.77
CA ARG A 96 12.41 0.36 33.49
C ARG A 96 12.42 0.71 34.96
N LYS A 97 12.05 -0.27 35.80
CA LYS A 97 12.09 -0.05 37.24
C LYS A 97 13.55 0.03 37.69
N PRO A 98 13.85 0.77 38.77
CA PRO A 98 15.22 0.90 39.28
C PRO A 98 15.88 -0.44 39.63
N GLU A 99 15.06 -1.42 40.02
CA GLU A 99 15.47 -2.80 40.35
C GLU A 99 16.05 -3.58 39.15
N ASP A 100 15.68 -3.20 37.92
CA ASP A 100 16.11 -3.90 36.70
C ASP A 100 17.39 -3.31 36.08
N MET A 101 17.97 -2.26 36.68
CA MET A 101 19.18 -1.61 36.15
C MET A 101 20.43 -2.27 36.73
N PRO A 102 21.38 -2.73 35.90
CA PRO A 102 22.64 -3.27 36.39
C PRO A 102 23.41 -2.15 37.11
N SER A 103 23.57 -2.30 38.42
CA SER A 103 24.40 -1.42 39.22
C SER A 103 25.86 -1.76 38.95
N TYR A 104 26.59 -0.85 38.31
CA TYR A 104 28.05 -0.93 38.22
C TYR A 104 28.66 -0.51 39.55
N VAL A 105 28.60 -1.41 40.54
CA VAL A 105 29.33 -1.34 41.82
C VAL A 105 30.07 -2.65 42.00
#